data_AF-A0A950RHS2-F1
#
_entry.id   AF-A0A950RHS2-F1
#
_cell.length_a   1.000
_cell.length_b   1.000
_cell.length_c   1.000
_cell.angle_alpha   90.00
_cell.angle_beta   90.00
_cell.angle_gamma   90.00
#
_symmetry.space_group_name_H-M   'P 1'
#
loop_
_entity.id
_entity.type
_entity.pdbx_description
1 polymer ?
#
loop_
_entity_poly.entity_id
_entity_poly.type
_entity_poly.pdbx_seq_one_letter_code
_entity_poly.pdbx_strand_id
1 'polypeptide(L)'
;MTLRAAVIPVTPFQQNCAILWDEADRRGLVVDPGGEAGRVLQAVDQLGIAVERILLTHGHLDHAGGAAELQASLRARTGDSALVPVEGPDRRDAFLLEGIEAQARAYG
;
A
#
# COMPACT_ATOMS: atom_id res chain seq x y z
N MET A 1 -4.42 -2.49 -23.41
CA MET A 1 -4.42 -2.16 -21.99
C MET A 1 -5.31 -3.17 -21.30
N THR A 2 -4.71 -4.12 -20.59
CA THR A 2 -5.43 -5.22 -19.92
C THR A 2 -5.14 -5.09 -18.43
N LEU A 3 -6.15 -4.69 -17.67
CA LEU A 3 -6.04 -4.56 -16.23
C LEU A 3 -5.96 -5.95 -15.59
N ARG A 4 -4.98 -6.14 -14.72
CA ARG A 4 -4.79 -7.30 -13.87
C ARG A 4 -4.85 -6.90 -12.40
N ALA A 5 -5.20 -7.88 -11.57
CA ALA A 5 -5.30 -7.70 -10.14
C ALA A 5 -4.80 -8.93 -9.41
N ALA A 6 -4.18 -8.71 -8.26
CA ALA A 6 -3.88 -9.72 -7.25
C ALA A 6 -4.33 -9.18 -5.89
N VAL A 7 -4.81 -10.07 -5.02
CA VAL A 7 -5.19 -9.71 -3.65
C VAL A 7 -4.36 -10.54 -2.69
N ILE A 8 -3.78 -9.86 -1.71
CA ILE A 8 -2.93 -10.45 -0.69
C ILE A 8 -3.54 -10.07 0.65
N PRO A 9 -4.03 -11.05 1.43
CA PRO A 9 -4.39 -10.80 2.80
C PRO A 9 -3.16 -10.37 3.59
N VAL A 10 -3.27 -9.25 4.30
CA VAL A 10 -2.25 -8.68 5.17
C VAL A 10 -2.81 -8.42 6.56
N THR A 11 -1.90 -8.33 7.52
CA THR A 11 -2.15 -8.15 8.96
C THR A 11 -2.93 -9.31 9.59
N PRO A 12 -2.98 -9.41 10.93
CA PRO A 12 -3.85 -10.36 11.61
C PRO A 12 -5.34 -10.20 11.29
N PHE A 13 -5.77 -9.02 10.81
CA PHE A 13 -7.16 -8.74 10.43
C PHE A 13 -7.55 -9.37 9.09
N GLN A 14 -6.60 -9.94 8.34
CA GLN A 14 -6.83 -10.46 6.98
C GLN A 14 -7.44 -9.41 6.05
N GLN A 15 -6.99 -8.17 6.20
CA GLN A 15 -7.34 -7.07 5.29
C GLN A 15 -6.79 -7.36 3.89
N ASN A 16 -7.58 -7.07 2.87
CA ASN A 16 -7.23 -7.36 1.48
C ASN A 16 -6.42 -6.23 0.85
N CYS A 17 -5.09 -6.35 0.84
CA CYS A 17 -4.23 -5.49 0.04
C CYS A 17 -4.36 -5.88 -1.44
N ALA A 18 -4.76 -4.94 -2.30
CA ALA A 18 -4.89 -5.19 -3.73
C ALA A 18 -3.72 -4.61 -4.51
N ILE A 19 -3.20 -5.36 -5.48
CA ILE A 19 -2.19 -4.89 -6.43
C ILE A 19 -2.84 -4.89 -7.81
N LEU A 20 -2.88 -3.72 -8.45
CA LEU A 20 -3.49 -3.51 -9.76
C LEU A 20 -2.43 -3.07 -10.76
N TRP A 21 -2.39 -3.64 -11.96
CA TRP A 21 -1.41 -3.26 -12.98
C TRP A 21 -1.95 -3.43 -14.40
N ASP A 22 -1.37 -2.70 -15.35
CA ASP A 22 -1.53 -3.02 -16.77
C ASP A 22 -0.56 -4.13 -17.18
N GLU A 23 -1.10 -5.16 -17.84
CA GLU A 23 -0.32 -6.35 -18.21
C GLU A 23 0.81 -6.07 -19.21
N ALA A 24 0.64 -5.07 -20.09
CA ALA A 24 1.59 -4.85 -21.17
C ALA A 24 2.86 -4.13 -20.69
N ASP A 25 2.73 -3.15 -19.80
CA ASP A 25 3.87 -2.35 -19.30
C ASP A 25 4.30 -2.71 -17.86
N ARG A 26 3.53 -3.56 -17.17
CA ARG A 26 3.78 -3.98 -15.78
C ARG A 26 3.82 -2.82 -14.79
N ARG A 27 3.18 -1.71 -15.11
CA ARG A 27 3.07 -0.54 -14.21
C ARG A 27 1.74 -0.58 -13.47
N GLY A 28 1.78 -0.23 -12.19
CA GLY A 28 0.64 -0.46 -11.32
C GLY A 28 0.64 0.34 -10.04
N LEU A 29 -0.29 -0.02 -9.17
CA LEU A 29 -0.48 0.58 -7.86
C LEU A 29 -0.82 -0.47 -6.81
N VAL A 30 -0.59 -0.11 -5.55
CA VAL A 30 -1.01 -0.88 -4.38
C VAL A 30 -2.18 -0.16 -3.72
N VAL A 31 -3.21 -0.88 -3.30
CA VAL A 31 -4.34 -0.35 -2.53
C VAL A 31 -4.33 -0.98 -1.14
N ASP A 32 -4.39 -0.13 -0.11
CA ASP A 32 -4.45 -0.50 1.30
C ASP A 32 -3.38 -1.55 1.70
N PRO A 33 -2.10 -1.15 1.84
CA PRO A 33 -1.00 -2.07 2.11
C PRO A 33 -1.04 -2.72 3.51
N GLY A 34 -1.96 -2.30 4.36
CA GLY A 34 -2.05 -2.72 5.76
C GLY A 34 -0.75 -2.44 6.50
N GLY A 35 -0.39 -3.29 7.47
CA GLY A 35 0.80 -3.14 8.32
C GLY A 35 1.99 -4.04 7.96
N GLU A 36 1.97 -4.73 6.82
CA GLU A 36 3.00 -5.72 6.45
C GLU A 36 3.74 -5.33 5.16
N ALA A 37 4.40 -4.16 5.14
CA ALA A 37 5.04 -3.61 3.94
C ALA A 37 6.01 -4.59 3.25
N GLY A 38 6.80 -5.36 4.02
CA GLY A 38 7.71 -6.37 3.46
C GLY A 38 7.00 -7.50 2.69
N ARG A 39 5.82 -7.94 3.17
CA ARG A 39 5.00 -8.96 2.48
C ARG A 39 4.45 -8.43 1.16
N VAL A 40 3.98 -7.19 1.16
CA VAL A 40 3.49 -6.50 -0.05
C VAL A 40 4.63 -6.33 -1.06
N LEU A 41 5.81 -5.89 -0.61
CA LEU A 41 6.99 -5.71 -1.46
C LEU A 41 7.42 -7.04 -2.11
N GLN A 42 7.44 -8.13 -1.34
CA GLN A 42 7.75 -9.46 -1.86
C GLN A 42 6.77 -9.88 -2.96
N ALA A 43 5.47 -9.62 -2.78
CA ALA A 43 4.49 -9.97 -3.79
C ALA A 43 4.59 -9.09 -5.04
N VAL A 44 4.87 -7.80 -4.90
CA VAL A 44 5.19 -6.90 -6.01
C VAL A 44 6.39 -7.43 -6.81
N ASP A 45 7.41 -7.96 -6.14
CA ASP A 45 8.60 -8.54 -6.77
C ASP A 45 8.31 -9.84 -7.51
N GLN A 46 7.54 -10.74 -6.91
CA GLN A 46 7.10 -11.98 -7.55
C GLN A 46 6.24 -11.70 -8.79
N LEU A 47 5.41 -10.66 -8.71
CA LEU A 47 4.61 -10.17 -9.82
C LEU A 47 5.43 -9.30 -10.77
N GLY A 48 6.69 -8.93 -10.50
CA GLY A 48 7.48 -8.08 -11.40
C GLY A 48 6.77 -6.79 -11.82
N ILE A 49 6.15 -6.09 -10.87
CA ILE A 49 5.37 -4.86 -11.12
C ILE A 49 6.19 -3.63 -10.71
N ALA A 50 6.18 -2.60 -11.55
CA ALA A 50 6.64 -1.26 -11.20
C ALA A 50 5.50 -0.49 -10.52
N VAL A 51 5.55 -0.38 -9.19
CA VAL A 51 4.54 0.36 -8.41
C VAL A 51 4.79 1.84 -8.53
N GLU A 52 3.79 2.57 -9.01
CA GLU A 52 3.86 4.01 -9.23
C GLU A 52 3.11 4.79 -8.16
N ARG A 53 2.16 4.16 -7.46
CA ARG A 53 1.30 4.80 -6.45
C ARG A 53 0.89 3.81 -5.37
N ILE A 54 0.61 4.36 -4.20
CA ILE A 54 -0.09 3.66 -3.11
C ILE A 54 -1.40 4.42 -2.89
N LEU A 55 -2.52 3.72 -2.84
CA LEU A 55 -3.84 4.29 -2.65
C LEU A 55 -4.41 3.79 -1.31
N LEU A 56 -4.91 4.71 -0.50
CA LEU A 56 -5.62 4.42 0.75
C LEU A 56 -7.10 4.68 0.56
N THR A 57 -7.93 3.66 0.79
CA THR A 57 -9.39 3.79 0.75
C THR A 57 -9.90 4.58 1.95
N HIS A 58 -9.33 4.31 3.13
CA HIS A 58 -9.59 4.99 4.40
C HIS A 58 -8.38 4.81 5.35
N GLY A 59 -8.41 5.47 6.51
CA GLY A 59 -7.25 5.61 7.39
C GLY A 59 -7.11 4.63 8.55
N HIS A 60 -7.78 3.47 8.56
CA HIS A 60 -7.60 2.51 9.66
C HIS A 60 -6.20 1.89 9.66
N LEU A 61 -5.74 1.48 10.85
CA LEU A 61 -4.43 0.86 11.05
C LEU A 61 -4.18 -0.33 10.12
N ASP A 62 -5.17 -1.21 10.01
CA ASP A 62 -5.10 -2.45 9.24
C ASP A 62 -5.10 -2.22 7.73
N HIS A 63 -5.41 -1.00 7.26
CA HIS A 63 -5.35 -0.59 5.86
C HIS A 63 -4.13 0.30 5.54
N ALA A 64 -3.78 1.23 6.43
CA ALA A 64 -2.83 2.31 6.14
C ALA A 64 -1.49 2.20 6.91
N GLY A 65 -1.40 1.33 7.93
CA GLY A 65 -0.30 1.35 8.91
C GLY A 65 1.12 1.25 8.34
N GLY A 66 1.30 0.54 7.23
CA GLY A 66 2.57 0.29 6.54
C GLY A 66 2.75 1.09 5.25
N ALA A 67 1.86 2.04 4.95
CA ALA A 67 1.92 2.81 3.70
C ALA A 67 3.20 3.64 3.56
N ALA A 68 3.64 4.28 4.65
CA ALA A 68 4.87 5.06 4.67
C ALA A 68 6.12 4.18 4.50
N GLU A 69 6.17 3.02 5.16
CA GLU A 69 7.27 2.06 5.04
C GLU A 69 7.37 1.47 3.62
N LEU A 70 6.23 1.10 3.03
CA LEU A 70 6.17 0.61 1.66
C LEU A 70 6.64 1.68 0.67
N GLN A 71 6.18 2.93 0.84
CA GLN A 71 6.62 4.06 0.01
C GLN A 71 8.14 4.24 0.06
N ALA A 72 8.72 4.24 1.27
CA ALA A 72 10.16 4.40 1.46
C ALA A 72 10.94 3.26 0.78
N SER A 73 10.47 2.01 0.94
CA SER A 73 11.08 0.83 0.33
C SER A 73 11.04 0.88 -1.20
N LEU A 74 9.94 1.35 -1.80
CA LEU A 74 9.82 1.51 -3.24
C LEU A 74 10.75 2.62 -3.77
N ARG A 75 10.80 3.78 -3.10
CA ARG A 75 11.69 4.90 -3.48
C ARG A 75 13.16 4.52 -3.43
N ALA A 76 13.57 3.77 -2.40
CA ALA A 76 14.95 3.30 -2.27
C ALA A 76 15.40 2.42 -3.46
N ARG A 77 14.47 1.72 -4.13
CA ARG A 77 14.76 0.84 -5.28
C ARG A 77 14.88 1.59 -6.60
N THR A 78 14.07 2.63 -6.78
CA THR A 78 13.98 3.41 -8.02
C THR A 78 14.90 4.64 -8.02
N GLY A 79 15.57 4.90 -6.90
CA GLY A 79 16.23 6.17 -6.60
C GLY A 79 15.21 7.21 -6.14
N ASP A 80 15.66 8.16 -5.29
CA ASP A 80 14.81 9.23 -4.73
C ASP A 80 14.16 10.15 -5.78
N SER A 81 14.54 10.02 -7.06
CA SER A 81 13.93 10.74 -8.17
C SER A 81 12.54 10.21 -8.56
N ALA A 82 12.19 8.97 -8.20
CA ALA A 82 10.88 8.41 -8.52
C ALA A 82 9.86 8.76 -7.42
N LEU A 83 8.82 9.47 -7.82
CA LEU A 83 7.68 9.79 -6.98
C LEU A 83 6.71 8.60 -6.94
N VAL A 84 6.64 7.94 -5.78
CA VAL A 84 5.55 7.00 -5.44
C VAL A 84 4.61 7.73 -4.46
N PRO A 85 3.64 8.53 -4.91
CA PRO A 85 2.71 9.19 -4.00
C PRO A 85 1.86 8.17 -3.23
N VAL A 86 1.55 8.53 -1.98
CA VAL A 86 0.44 7.92 -1.24
C VAL A 86 -0.75 8.83 -1.44
N GLU A 87 -1.80 8.33 -2.09
CA GLU A 87 -3.02 9.06 -2.43
C GLU A 87 -4.18 8.59 -1.56
N GLY A 88 -5.00 9.53 -1.09
CA GLY A 88 -6.09 9.26 -0.17
C GLY A 88 -5.63 9.14 1.30
N PRO A 89 -6.57 8.86 2.21
CA PRO A 89 -8.01 8.79 1.97
C PRO A 89 -8.63 10.18 1.78
N ASP A 90 -9.94 10.25 1.57
CA ASP A 90 -10.66 11.53 1.55
C ASP A 90 -10.44 12.28 2.87
N ARG A 91 -10.35 13.61 2.81
CA ARG A 91 -10.17 14.47 4.00
C ARG A 91 -11.21 14.23 5.11
N ARG A 92 -12.40 13.72 4.76
CA ARG A 92 -13.44 13.37 5.74
C ARG A 92 -13.02 12.22 6.66
N ASP A 93 -12.06 11.41 6.24
CA ASP A 93 -11.51 10.28 7.00
C ASP A 93 -10.21 10.64 7.72
N ALA A 94 -9.83 11.92 7.78
CA ALA A 94 -8.60 12.37 8.45
C ALA A 94 -8.53 11.90 9.91
N PHE A 95 -9.67 11.87 10.61
CA PHE A 95 -9.75 11.39 11.99
C PHE A 95 -9.33 9.92 12.17
N LEU A 96 -9.47 9.08 11.12
CA LEU A 96 -9.00 7.70 11.15
C LEU A 96 -7.48 7.63 11.05
N LEU A 97 -6.89 8.39 10.11
CA LEU A 97 -5.44 8.50 9.93
C LEU A 97 -4.75 9.07 11.17
N GLU A 98 -5.28 10.17 11.71
CA GLU A 98 -4.75 10.81 12.92
C GLU A 98 -4.79 9.87 14.13
N GLY A 99 -5.72 8.91 14.13
CA GLY A 99 -5.85 7.89 15.16
C GLY A 99 -4.95 6.66 15.01
N ILE A 100 -4.16 6.52 13.93
CA ILE A 100 -3.39 5.30 13.64
C ILE A 100 -2.44 4.94 14.77
N GLU A 101 -1.68 5.90 15.31
CA GLU A 101 -0.75 5.60 16.40
C GLU A 101 -1.47 5.12 17.67
N ALA A 102 -2.65 5.68 17.96
CA ALA A 102 -3.46 5.25 19.09
C ALA A 102 -4.04 3.85 18.86
N GLN A 103 -4.49 3.54 17.65
CA GLN A 103 -4.92 2.20 17.26
C GLN A 103 -3.76 1.21 17.38
N ALA A 104 -2.57 1.54 16.88
CA ALA A 104 -1.39 0.68 16.95
C ALA A 104 -1.05 0.31 18.40
N ARG A 105 -0.98 1.31 19.28
CA ARG A 105 -0.74 1.09 20.73
C ARG A 105 -1.78 0.20 21.40
N ALA A 106 -3.03 0.22 20.94
CA ALA A 106 -4.11 -0.59 21.50
C ALA A 106 -4.01 -2.07 21.08
N TYR A 107 -3.43 -2.36 19.92
CA TYR A 107 -3.30 -3.72 19.39
C TYR A 107 -1.97 -4.41 19.72
N GLY A 108 -0.96 -3.66 20.19
CA GLY A 108 0.33 -4.18 20.63
C GLY A 108 1.43 -3.91 19.64
#